data_AF-A0A177SR71-F1
#
_entry.id   AF-A0A177SR71-F1
#
_cell.length_a   1.000
_cell.length_b   1.000
_cell.length_c   1.000
_cell.angle_alpha   90.00
_cell.angle_beta   90.00
_cell.angle_gamma   90.00
#
_symmetry.space_group_name_H-M   'P 1'
#
loop_
_entity.id
_entity.type
_entity.pdbx_description
1 polymer ?
#
loop_
_entity_poly.entity_id
_entity_poly.type
_entity_poly.pdbx_seq_one_letter_code
_entity_poly.pdbx_strand_id
1 'polypeptide(L)'
;MTLHTSKHRIAKACALAAGLTLASLQAWAGGDAALYGPSAPKGSTFVRLYNASSQPVAASVGNTPINQVGAQASSDFSFMPQGDYSAKVGNATLPVKLAADHYYTLVNHANGKPQLVEEPPFRNKQKSLVRVQNLSDQALTLKTADGKTEVVKPVAAASRGEREINPVKVNLALYEGDKKVSDLKPVALERGEAAVLYVTGSGSNLSPVWVKRPVATR
;
A
#
# COMPACT_ATOMS: atom_id res chain seq x y z
N MET A 1 -12.14 -75.93 39.41
CA MET A 1 -12.57 -75.03 38.31
C MET A 1 -11.91 -73.70 38.58
N THR A 2 -10.99 -73.16 37.79
CA THR A 2 -10.61 -73.40 36.39
C THR A 2 -9.17 -72.90 36.23
N LEU A 3 -8.37 -73.58 35.42
CA LEU A 3 -6.96 -73.29 35.14
C LEU A 3 -6.77 -71.89 34.52
N HIS A 4 -5.58 -71.30 34.67
CA HIS A 4 -4.71 -71.02 33.52
C HIS A 4 -3.26 -70.74 33.97
N THR A 5 -2.39 -71.56 33.41
CA THR A 5 -0.92 -71.60 33.45
C THR A 5 -0.28 -70.42 32.72
N SER A 6 0.87 -69.93 33.18
CA SER A 6 2.02 -69.73 32.29
C SER A 6 3.35 -69.60 33.04
N LYS A 7 4.41 -70.01 32.33
CA LYS A 7 5.69 -70.53 32.81
C LYS A 7 6.78 -69.45 32.90
N HIS A 8 7.74 -69.72 33.78
CA HIS A 8 9.13 -69.26 33.88
C HIS A 8 9.70 -68.32 32.80
N ARG A 9 10.48 -67.32 33.23
CA ARG A 9 11.97 -67.34 33.13
C ARG A 9 12.60 -66.09 33.77
N ILE A 10 13.36 -66.31 34.83
CA ILE A 10 14.39 -65.40 35.32
C ILE A 10 15.67 -65.74 34.56
N ALA A 11 16.28 -64.78 33.86
CA ALA A 11 17.73 -64.52 33.87
C ALA A 11 18.14 -63.45 32.85
N LYS A 12 18.72 -62.38 33.40
CA LYS A 12 20.01 -61.76 33.02
C LYS A 12 20.31 -61.51 31.54
N ALA A 13 20.48 -60.24 31.18
CA ALA A 13 21.83 -59.65 31.04
C ALA A 13 21.74 -58.19 30.56
N CYS A 14 22.39 -57.31 31.31
CA CYS A 14 22.76 -55.97 30.90
C CYS A 14 23.71 -56.02 29.69
N ALA A 15 23.46 -55.17 28.70
CA ALA A 15 24.51 -54.64 27.83
C ALA A 15 24.33 -53.12 27.76
N LEU A 16 25.35 -52.41 28.24
CA LEU A 16 25.49 -50.97 28.22
C LEU A 16 25.94 -50.47 26.83
N ALA A 17 25.46 -49.26 26.52
CA ALA A 17 26.18 -48.15 25.87
C ALA A 17 26.59 -48.25 24.38
N ALA A 18 26.02 -47.31 23.59
CA ALA A 18 26.74 -46.23 22.88
C ALA A 18 26.04 -45.88 21.55
N GLY A 19 24.89 -45.22 21.63
CA GLY A 19 24.26 -44.54 20.48
C GLY A 19 24.48 -43.03 20.57
N LEU A 20 25.73 -42.57 20.41
CA LEU A 20 26.01 -41.16 20.21
C LEU A 20 25.56 -40.72 18.82
N THR A 21 24.83 -39.60 18.80
CA THR A 21 24.86 -38.55 17.78
C THR A 21 24.39 -38.87 16.36
N LEU A 22 23.09 -38.64 16.13
CA LEU A 22 22.63 -37.90 14.95
C LEU A 22 21.49 -36.96 15.38
N ALA A 23 21.87 -35.88 16.07
CA ALA A 23 21.08 -34.66 16.06
C ALA A 23 21.19 -34.09 14.64
N SER A 24 20.35 -34.56 13.72
CA SER A 24 20.17 -33.90 12.43
C SER A 24 19.48 -32.57 12.70
N LEU A 25 20.31 -31.54 12.80
CA LEU A 25 19.95 -30.13 12.75
C LEU A 25 18.88 -29.93 11.67
N GLN A 26 17.62 -29.75 12.10
CA GLN A 26 16.67 -29.05 11.25
C GLN A 26 17.19 -27.61 11.19
N ALA A 27 18.01 -27.34 10.19
CA ALA A 27 18.40 -26.00 9.82
C ALA A 27 17.13 -25.23 9.46
N TRP A 28 16.59 -24.50 10.44
CA TRP A 28 15.65 -23.43 10.19
C TRP A 28 16.38 -22.37 9.35
N ALA A 29 16.23 -22.47 8.03
CA ALA A 29 16.42 -21.35 7.12
C ALA A 29 15.34 -20.31 7.41
N GLY A 30 15.51 -19.54 8.49
CA GLY A 30 14.60 -18.49 8.95
C GLY A 30 15.30 -17.25 9.52
N GLY A 31 16.63 -17.22 9.52
CA GLY A 31 17.42 -16.13 10.14
C GLY A 31 17.49 -14.84 9.31
N ASP A 32 17.44 -14.92 7.98
CA ASP A 32 17.63 -13.75 7.11
C ASP A 32 16.33 -13.01 6.74
N ALA A 33 15.16 -13.65 6.89
CA ALA A 33 13.85 -13.04 6.64
C ALA A 33 13.40 -12.10 7.78
N ALA A 34 14.06 -12.15 8.93
CA ALA A 34 13.81 -11.24 10.05
C ALA A 34 14.56 -9.90 9.89
N LEU A 35 15.65 -9.88 9.09
CA LEU A 35 16.46 -8.69 8.82
C LEU A 35 16.00 -7.93 7.57
N TYR A 36 15.52 -8.68 6.57
CA TYR A 36 14.89 -8.11 5.38
C TYR A 36 13.48 -8.67 5.35
N GLY A 37 12.50 -7.84 5.72
CA GLY A 37 11.08 -8.22 5.63
C GLY A 37 10.74 -8.82 4.26
N PRO A 38 9.69 -9.63 4.16
CA PRO A 38 9.43 -10.44 2.98
C PRO A 38 9.37 -9.58 1.71
N SER A 39 10.19 -9.96 0.72
CA SER A 39 10.14 -9.38 -0.63
C SER A 39 8.89 -9.90 -1.35
N ALA A 40 8.21 -9.02 -2.08
CA ALA A 40 7.02 -9.40 -2.83
C ALA A 40 7.36 -10.48 -3.89
N PRO A 41 6.69 -11.64 -3.91
CA PRO A 41 6.88 -12.64 -4.95
C PRO A 41 6.63 -12.08 -6.36
N LYS A 42 7.27 -12.68 -7.37
CA LYS A 42 7.02 -12.31 -8.77
C LYS A 42 5.52 -12.48 -9.12
N GLY A 43 4.94 -11.49 -9.79
CA GLY A 43 3.52 -11.50 -10.16
C GLY A 43 2.57 -11.12 -9.02
N SER A 44 3.10 -10.58 -7.92
CA SER A 44 2.27 -9.95 -6.89
C SER A 44 1.58 -8.71 -7.42
N THR A 45 0.41 -8.42 -6.86
CA THR A 45 -0.24 -7.12 -6.96
C THR A 45 -0.01 -6.34 -5.66
N PHE A 46 -0.03 -5.02 -5.73
CA PHE A 46 0.23 -4.14 -4.59
C PHE A 46 -1.01 -3.32 -4.28
N VAL A 47 -1.47 -3.35 -3.02
CA VAL A 47 -2.66 -2.63 -2.57
C VAL A 47 -2.35 -1.73 -1.40
N ARG A 48 -2.96 -0.55 -1.37
CA ARG A 48 -2.96 0.34 -0.21
C ARG A 48 -4.33 0.97 0.00
N LEU A 49 -4.50 1.62 1.14
CA LEU A 49 -5.68 2.43 1.46
C LEU A 49 -5.28 3.91 1.54
N TYR A 50 -6.02 4.77 0.86
CA TYR A 50 -6.04 6.22 1.11
C TYR A 50 -7.40 6.58 1.71
N ASN A 51 -7.38 7.27 2.85
CA ASN A 51 -8.58 7.67 3.57
C ASN A 51 -8.81 9.17 3.43
N ALA A 52 -9.75 9.58 2.58
CA ALA A 52 -10.14 10.98 2.41
C ALA A 52 -11.17 11.45 3.45
N SER A 53 -11.66 10.55 4.31
CA SER A 53 -12.64 10.92 5.36
C SER A 53 -11.97 11.55 6.58
N SER A 54 -12.79 12.10 7.48
CA SER A 54 -12.36 12.71 8.74
C SER A 54 -12.18 11.71 9.89
N GLN A 55 -12.51 10.43 9.68
CA GLN A 55 -12.45 9.39 10.70
C GLN A 55 -11.45 8.31 10.29
N PRO A 56 -10.73 7.68 11.23
CA PRO A 56 -9.89 6.55 10.92
C PRO A 56 -10.70 5.39 10.32
N VAL A 57 -10.11 4.66 9.38
CA VAL A 57 -10.76 3.52 8.72
C VAL A 57 -9.75 2.40 8.48
N ALA A 58 -10.18 1.16 8.68
CA ALA A 58 -9.42 -0.02 8.31
C ALA A 58 -10.00 -0.64 7.04
N ALA A 59 -9.18 -1.43 6.34
CA ALA A 59 -9.61 -2.15 5.16
C ALA A 59 -9.05 -3.57 5.10
N SER A 60 -9.61 -4.39 4.22
CA SER A 60 -9.02 -5.66 3.81
C SER A 60 -9.31 -5.92 2.34
N VAL A 61 -8.47 -6.70 1.68
CA VAL A 61 -8.69 -7.21 0.33
C VAL A 61 -8.58 -8.73 0.36
N GLY A 62 -9.71 -9.41 0.22
CA GLY A 62 -9.79 -10.82 0.57
C GLY A 62 -9.33 -11.05 2.01
N ASN A 63 -8.29 -11.86 2.17
CA ASN A 63 -7.68 -12.18 3.48
C ASN A 63 -6.51 -11.26 3.84
N THR A 64 -6.14 -10.29 3.00
CA THR A 64 -5.04 -9.36 3.25
C THR A 64 -5.55 -8.18 4.06
N PRO A 65 -5.18 -8.02 5.36
CA PRO A 65 -5.57 -6.85 6.14
C PRO A 65 -4.76 -5.62 5.75
N ILE A 66 -5.37 -4.45 5.85
CA ILE A 66 -4.70 -3.15 5.78
C ILE A 66 -4.97 -2.44 7.11
N ASN A 67 -3.88 -2.05 7.78
CA ASN A 67 -3.94 -1.38 9.07
C ASN A 67 -4.82 -0.13 9.04
N GLN A 68 -5.35 0.24 10.20
CA GLN A 68 -6.17 1.44 10.32
C GLN A 68 -5.41 2.68 9.86
N VAL A 69 -6.01 3.42 8.93
CA VAL A 69 -5.47 4.66 8.35
C VAL A 69 -6.24 5.85 8.94
N GLY A 70 -5.50 6.83 9.46
CA GLY A 70 -6.08 8.06 10.01
C GLY A 70 -6.78 8.93 8.96
N ALA A 71 -7.36 10.05 9.39
CA ALA A 71 -7.99 11.01 8.50
C ALA A 71 -6.98 11.60 7.50
N GLN A 72 -7.37 11.73 6.23
CA GLN A 72 -6.54 12.32 5.16
C GLN A 72 -5.13 11.70 5.06
N ALA A 73 -5.01 10.40 5.32
CA ALA A 73 -3.74 9.67 5.33
C ALA A 73 -3.80 8.44 4.41
N SER A 74 -2.64 7.81 4.17
CA SER A 74 -2.56 6.55 3.45
C SER A 74 -1.74 5.50 4.20
N SER A 75 -2.05 4.22 3.99
CA SER A 75 -1.17 3.12 4.38
C SER A 75 0.03 3.00 3.43
N ASP A 76 1.02 2.22 3.86
CA ASP A 76 1.98 1.61 2.96
C ASP A 76 1.29 0.59 2.03
N PHE A 77 2.01 0.19 0.98
CA PHE A 77 1.56 -0.88 0.09
C PHE A 77 1.82 -2.25 0.74
N SER A 78 0.76 -3.05 0.83
CA SER A 78 0.85 -4.49 1.02
C SER A 78 0.91 -5.18 -0.34
N PHE A 79 1.53 -6.36 -0.41
CA PHE A 79 1.50 -7.20 -1.61
C PHE A 79 0.64 -8.44 -1.39
N MET A 80 0.02 -8.94 -2.45
CA MET A 80 -0.80 -10.14 -2.45
C MET A 80 -0.83 -10.78 -3.85
N PRO A 81 -1.33 -12.02 -4.03
CA PRO A 81 -1.53 -12.57 -5.36
C PRO A 81 -2.51 -11.75 -6.20
N GLN A 82 -2.35 -11.79 -7.52
CA GLN A 82 -3.35 -11.26 -8.45
C GLN A 82 -4.65 -12.07 -8.41
N GLY A 83 -5.76 -11.47 -8.81
CA GLY A 83 -7.05 -12.15 -8.87
C GLY A 83 -8.24 -11.23 -8.69
N ASP A 84 -9.41 -11.86 -8.61
CA ASP A 84 -10.66 -11.19 -8.30
C ASP A 84 -10.94 -11.35 -6.79
N TYR A 85 -11.14 -10.24 -6.10
CA TYR A 85 -11.31 -10.19 -4.66
C TYR A 85 -12.48 -9.30 -4.26
N SER A 86 -12.83 -9.36 -2.98
CA SER A 86 -13.71 -8.41 -2.33
C SER A 86 -12.89 -7.53 -1.40
N ALA A 87 -12.93 -6.21 -1.61
CA ALA A 87 -12.32 -5.23 -0.73
C ALA A 87 -13.35 -4.71 0.27
N LYS A 88 -13.06 -4.84 1.56
CA LYS A 88 -13.85 -4.24 2.65
C LYS A 88 -13.16 -2.97 3.12
N VAL A 89 -13.88 -1.86 3.17
CA VAL A 89 -13.37 -0.56 3.65
C VAL A 89 -14.39 -0.01 4.65
N GLY A 90 -14.04 -0.05 5.93
CA GLY A 90 -15.03 0.15 6.99
C GLY A 90 -16.20 -0.82 6.87
N ASN A 91 -17.41 -0.28 6.67
CA ASN A 91 -18.64 -1.06 6.49
C ASN A 91 -18.98 -1.34 5.01
N ALA A 92 -18.29 -0.70 4.07
CA ALA A 92 -18.54 -0.87 2.64
C ALA A 92 -17.75 -2.04 2.06
N THR A 93 -18.30 -2.66 1.02
CA THR A 93 -17.67 -3.75 0.27
C THR A 93 -17.65 -3.40 -1.22
N LEU A 94 -16.52 -3.66 -1.89
CA LEU A 94 -16.28 -3.35 -3.30
C LEU A 94 -15.63 -4.56 -3.98
N PRO A 95 -16.22 -5.14 -5.04
CA PRO A 95 -15.51 -6.12 -5.86
C PRO A 95 -14.33 -5.45 -6.57
N VAL A 96 -13.16 -6.09 -6.53
CA VAL A 96 -11.92 -5.58 -7.13
C VAL A 96 -11.26 -6.65 -7.99
N LYS A 97 -10.73 -6.23 -9.13
CA LYS A 97 -9.92 -7.05 -10.02
C LYS A 97 -8.50 -6.52 -10.02
N LEU A 98 -7.57 -7.35 -9.57
CA LEU A 98 -6.18 -6.95 -9.37
C LEU A 98 -5.27 -7.76 -10.28
N ALA A 99 -4.52 -7.08 -11.14
CA ALA A 99 -3.55 -7.69 -12.03
C ALA A 99 -2.15 -7.78 -11.38
N ALA A 100 -1.36 -8.76 -11.83
CA ALA A 100 0.04 -8.93 -11.46
C ALA A 100 0.91 -7.72 -11.86
N ASP A 101 1.85 -7.34 -11.01
CA ASP A 101 2.78 -6.22 -11.22
C ASP A 101 2.13 -4.82 -11.31
N HIS A 102 0.87 -4.70 -10.85
CA HIS A 102 0.14 -3.42 -10.73
C HIS A 102 0.03 -2.93 -9.28
N TYR A 103 -0.11 -1.61 -9.13
CA TYR A 103 -0.35 -0.96 -7.84
C TYR A 103 -1.75 -0.35 -7.84
N TYR A 104 -2.48 -0.60 -6.77
CA TYR A 104 -3.85 -0.13 -6.58
C TYR A 104 -3.99 0.58 -5.24
N THR A 105 -4.76 1.66 -5.26
CA THR A 105 -5.19 2.38 -4.06
C THR A 105 -6.69 2.22 -3.92
N LEU A 106 -7.11 1.67 -2.79
CA LEU A 106 -8.48 1.80 -2.32
C LEU A 106 -8.63 3.21 -1.74
N VAL A 107 -9.49 4.01 -2.33
CA VAL A 107 -9.82 5.35 -1.84
C VAL A 107 -11.10 5.26 -1.04
N ASN A 108 -11.04 5.52 0.27
CA ASN A 108 -12.22 5.77 1.09
C ASN A 108 -12.61 7.24 0.96
N HIS A 109 -13.69 7.52 0.22
CA HIS A 109 -14.22 8.88 0.09
C HIS A 109 -14.86 9.36 1.39
N ALA A 110 -15.02 10.68 1.55
CA ALA A 110 -15.64 11.26 2.76
C ALA A 110 -17.09 10.79 3.01
N ASN A 111 -17.79 10.34 1.96
CA ASN A 111 -19.13 9.74 2.04
C ASN A 111 -19.10 8.23 2.39
N GLY A 112 -17.93 7.66 2.67
CA GLY A 112 -17.75 6.24 3.00
C GLY A 112 -17.85 5.28 1.81
N LYS A 113 -17.98 5.78 0.57
CA LYS A 113 -17.99 4.93 -0.63
C LYS A 113 -16.56 4.66 -1.07
N PRO A 114 -16.10 3.40 -1.10
CA PRO A 114 -14.77 3.08 -1.59
C PRO A 114 -14.70 3.09 -3.12
N GLN A 115 -13.53 3.42 -3.65
CA GLN A 115 -13.20 3.32 -5.08
C GLN A 115 -11.83 2.67 -5.25
N LEU A 116 -11.67 1.81 -6.26
CA LEU A 116 -10.37 1.30 -6.66
C LEU A 116 -9.75 2.22 -7.71
N VAL A 117 -8.51 2.64 -7.47
CA VAL A 117 -7.73 3.47 -8.41
C VAL A 117 -6.42 2.76 -8.70
N GLU A 118 -6.11 2.58 -9.98
CA GLU A 118 -4.81 2.06 -10.40
C GLU A 118 -3.76 3.17 -10.48
N GLU A 119 -2.56 2.86 -9.99
CA GLU A 119 -1.43 3.76 -9.94
C GLU A 119 -0.22 3.15 -10.66
N PRO A 120 0.26 3.77 -11.74
CA PRO A 120 1.46 3.29 -12.42
C PRO A 120 2.67 3.37 -11.49
N PRO A 121 3.55 2.35 -11.51
CA PRO A 121 4.77 2.37 -10.74
C PRO A 121 5.70 3.50 -11.24
N PHE A 122 6.28 4.24 -10.30
CA PHE A 122 7.35 5.17 -10.59
C PHE A 122 8.70 4.48 -10.45
N ARG A 123 9.49 4.45 -11.53
CA ARG A 123 10.78 3.72 -11.60
C ARG A 123 12.00 4.62 -11.73
N ASN A 124 11.82 5.91 -12.02
CA ASN A 124 12.94 6.84 -12.21
C ASN A 124 13.59 7.19 -10.86
N LYS A 125 14.85 6.76 -10.68
CA LYS A 125 15.62 7.01 -9.46
C LYS A 125 16.37 8.35 -9.46
N GLN A 126 16.21 9.20 -10.47
CA GLN A 126 16.93 10.47 -10.62
C GLN A 126 16.02 11.69 -10.53
N LYS A 127 14.72 11.51 -10.77
CA LYS A 127 13.69 12.55 -10.70
C LYS A 127 12.72 12.26 -9.56
N SER A 128 11.87 13.23 -9.26
CA SER A 128 10.67 13.02 -8.45
C SER A 128 9.46 13.00 -9.39
N LEU A 129 8.46 12.18 -9.09
CA LEU A 129 7.17 12.20 -9.78
C LEU A 129 6.19 13.04 -8.99
N VAL A 130 5.59 14.04 -9.64
CA VAL A 130 4.40 14.71 -9.14
C VAL A 130 3.19 14.15 -9.88
N ARG A 131 2.26 13.55 -9.15
CA ARG A 131 1.01 13.02 -9.69
C ARG A 131 -0.17 13.76 -9.08
N VAL A 132 -1.10 14.19 -9.93
CA VAL A 132 -2.43 14.63 -9.51
C VAL A 132 -3.38 13.46 -9.76
N GLN A 133 -3.93 12.92 -8.68
CA GLN A 133 -5.03 11.96 -8.72
C GLN A 133 -6.32 12.75 -8.50
N ASN A 134 -6.95 13.16 -9.61
CA ASN A 134 -8.16 13.96 -9.58
C ASN A 134 -9.38 13.04 -9.40
N LEU A 135 -9.92 13.03 -8.19
CA LEU A 135 -11.12 12.27 -7.82
C LEU A 135 -12.32 13.18 -7.59
N SER A 136 -12.23 14.42 -8.08
CA SER A 136 -13.31 15.40 -8.08
C SER A 136 -14.13 15.36 -9.38
N ASP A 137 -15.15 16.20 -9.45
CA ASP A 137 -16.04 16.42 -10.58
C ASP A 137 -15.58 17.51 -11.54
N GLN A 138 -14.42 18.13 -11.32
CA GLN A 138 -13.90 19.25 -12.12
C GLN A 138 -12.59 18.91 -12.80
N ALA A 139 -12.31 19.58 -13.92
CA ALA A 139 -10.98 19.55 -14.52
C ALA A 139 -10.03 20.48 -13.75
N LEU A 140 -8.88 19.96 -13.32
CA LEU A 140 -7.95 20.67 -12.46
C LEU A 140 -6.54 20.64 -13.03
N THR A 141 -5.80 21.72 -12.85
CA THR A 141 -4.38 21.79 -13.20
C THR A 141 -3.56 22.18 -11.97
N LEU A 142 -2.35 21.62 -11.88
CA LEU A 142 -1.41 21.93 -10.81
C LEU A 142 -0.40 22.94 -11.34
N LYS A 143 -0.42 24.15 -10.81
CA LYS A 143 0.53 25.21 -11.18
C LYS A 143 1.40 25.57 -9.99
N THR A 144 2.47 26.33 -10.25
CA THR A 144 3.15 27.09 -9.20
C THR A 144 2.15 28.01 -8.50
N ALA A 145 2.39 28.32 -7.22
CA ALA A 145 1.47 29.14 -6.43
C ALA A 145 1.24 30.56 -6.99
N ASP A 146 2.13 31.07 -7.86
CA ASP A 146 1.96 32.33 -8.59
C ASP A 146 1.17 32.19 -9.90
N GLY A 147 0.77 30.97 -10.27
CA GLY A 147 -0.02 30.63 -11.46
C GLY A 147 0.74 30.65 -12.78
N LYS A 148 2.03 31.00 -12.79
CA LYS A 148 2.78 31.24 -14.02
C LYS A 148 3.24 29.98 -14.73
N THR A 149 3.53 28.92 -13.97
CA THR A 149 4.08 27.68 -14.52
C THR A 149 3.14 26.52 -14.26
N GLU A 150 2.67 25.89 -15.33
CA GLU A 150 1.97 24.61 -15.24
C GLU A 150 2.97 23.51 -14.87
N VAL A 151 2.74 22.87 -13.72
CA VAL A 151 3.50 21.71 -13.27
C VAL A 151 2.87 20.46 -13.85
N VAL A 152 1.58 20.22 -13.63
CA VAL A 152 0.83 19.14 -14.28
C VAL A 152 -0.26 19.76 -15.14
N LYS A 153 -0.27 19.38 -16.42
CA LYS A 153 -1.28 19.80 -17.41
C LYS A 153 -2.71 19.55 -16.90
N PRO A 154 -3.73 20.21 -17.47
CA PRO A 154 -5.12 19.98 -17.08
C PRO A 154 -5.47 18.49 -17.01
N VAL A 155 -5.97 18.07 -15.86
CA VAL A 155 -6.39 16.71 -15.52
C VAL A 155 -7.90 16.70 -15.46
N ALA A 156 -8.54 15.94 -16.33
CA ALA A 156 -9.99 15.78 -16.34
C ALA A 156 -10.52 15.25 -14.99
N ALA A 157 -11.81 15.46 -14.73
CA ALA A 157 -12.52 14.86 -13.61
C ALA A 157 -12.34 13.32 -13.61
N ALA A 158 -12.26 12.73 -12.41
CA ALA A 158 -12.05 11.29 -12.22
C ALA A 158 -10.87 10.68 -13.01
N SER A 159 -9.80 11.45 -13.23
CA SER A 159 -8.62 11.04 -14.00
C SER A 159 -7.32 11.33 -13.26
N ARG A 160 -6.18 11.04 -13.88
CA ARG A 160 -4.85 11.34 -13.35
C ARG A 160 -4.00 12.07 -14.38
N GLY A 161 -3.09 12.91 -13.88
CA GLY A 161 -2.01 13.50 -14.65
C GLY A 161 -0.73 13.48 -13.85
N GLU A 162 0.42 13.43 -14.52
CA GLU A 162 1.70 13.33 -13.84
C GLU A 162 2.82 14.01 -14.60
N ARG A 163 3.87 14.38 -13.87
CA ARG A 163 5.10 14.93 -14.43
C ARG A 163 6.30 14.56 -13.57
N GLU A 164 7.36 14.12 -14.23
CA GLU A 164 8.67 14.00 -13.59
C GLU A 164 9.36 15.36 -13.52
N ILE A 165 9.81 15.76 -12.35
CA ILE A 165 10.54 17.02 -12.13
C ILE A 165 11.79 16.80 -11.28
N ASN A 166 12.65 17.81 -11.22
CA ASN A 166 13.82 17.76 -10.34
C ASN A 166 13.39 17.72 -8.86
N PRO A 167 14.17 17.08 -7.97
CA PRO A 167 13.90 17.11 -6.54
C PRO A 167 14.10 18.53 -6.00
N VAL A 168 13.01 19.19 -5.64
CA VAL A 168 12.98 20.57 -5.15
C VAL A 168 11.85 20.76 -4.15
N LYS A 169 11.96 21.76 -3.28
CA LYS A 169 10.83 22.24 -2.48
C LYS A 169 10.06 23.28 -3.28
N VAL A 170 8.76 23.07 -3.46
CA VAL A 170 7.92 23.93 -4.30
C VAL A 170 6.60 24.27 -3.61
N ASN A 171 6.16 25.51 -3.85
CA ASN A 171 4.83 25.98 -3.48
C ASN A 171 3.92 25.84 -4.69
N LEU A 172 2.87 25.04 -4.54
CA LEU A 172 1.97 24.65 -5.62
C LEU A 172 0.54 25.05 -5.25
N ALA A 173 -0.30 25.21 -6.27
CA ALA A 173 -1.71 25.47 -6.11
C ALA A 173 -2.52 24.75 -7.19
N LEU A 174 -3.77 24.42 -6.84
CA LEU A 174 -4.74 23.90 -7.79
C LEU A 174 -5.49 25.04 -8.45
N TYR A 175 -5.71 24.87 -9.75
CA TYR A 175 -6.45 25.79 -10.59
C TYR A 175 -7.54 25.05 -11.37
N GLU A 176 -8.68 25.73 -11.54
CA GLU A 176 -9.74 25.40 -12.47
C GLU A 176 -9.65 26.44 -13.61
N GLY A 177 -9.04 26.05 -14.74
CA GLY A 177 -8.61 27.01 -15.77
C GLY A 177 -7.60 28.02 -15.21
N ASP A 178 -7.99 29.30 -15.19
CA ASP A 178 -7.19 30.40 -14.63
C ASP A 178 -7.58 30.77 -13.20
N LYS A 179 -8.68 30.22 -12.68
CA LYS A 179 -9.12 30.47 -11.31
C LYS A 179 -8.34 29.59 -10.35
N LYS A 180 -7.65 30.20 -9.39
CA LYS A 180 -7.05 29.47 -8.26
C LYS A 180 -8.16 28.93 -7.35
N VAL A 181 -8.18 27.62 -7.11
CA VAL A 181 -9.18 26.97 -6.27
C VAL A 181 -8.65 26.53 -4.91
N SER A 182 -7.34 26.29 -4.79
CA SER A 182 -6.73 25.92 -3.51
C SER A 182 -5.22 26.17 -3.49
N ASP A 183 -4.72 26.81 -2.44
CA ASP A 183 -3.30 26.81 -2.11
C ASP A 183 -2.93 25.50 -1.41
N LEU A 184 -1.85 24.87 -1.87
CA LEU A 184 -1.39 23.62 -1.29
C LEU A 184 -0.30 23.86 -0.26
N LYS A 185 -0.24 22.97 0.74
CA LYS A 185 0.92 22.92 1.64
C LYS A 185 2.20 22.72 0.81
N PRO A 186 3.29 23.43 1.13
CA PRO A 186 4.58 23.24 0.46
C PRO A 186 4.98 21.77 0.49
N VAL A 187 5.44 21.26 -0.64
CA VAL A 187 5.90 19.87 -0.78
C VAL A 187 7.39 19.86 -1.08
N ALA A 188 8.16 19.10 -0.29
CA ALA A 188 9.55 18.79 -0.60
C ALA A 188 9.56 17.55 -1.49
N LEU A 189 10.10 17.63 -2.69
CA LEU A 189 10.13 16.50 -3.61
C LEU A 189 11.49 15.84 -3.58
N GLU A 190 11.52 14.54 -3.33
CA GLU A 190 12.76 13.79 -3.23
C GLU A 190 13.00 12.90 -4.45
N ARG A 191 14.28 12.61 -4.68
CA ARG A 191 14.72 11.78 -5.78
C ARG A 191 14.19 10.36 -5.60
N GLY A 192 13.59 9.79 -6.65
CA GLY A 192 13.02 8.44 -6.60
C GLY A 192 11.69 8.35 -5.85
N GLU A 193 11.15 9.49 -5.38
CA GLU A 193 9.87 9.56 -4.71
C GLU A 193 8.76 9.96 -5.67
N ALA A 194 7.59 9.35 -5.50
CA ALA A 194 6.35 9.82 -6.08
C ALA A 194 5.53 10.55 -5.01
N ALA A 195 5.32 11.85 -5.20
CA ALA A 195 4.38 12.65 -4.43
C ALA A 195 3.04 12.66 -5.17
N VAL A 196 2.00 12.13 -4.55
CA VAL A 196 0.66 12.02 -5.13
C VAL A 196 -0.26 13.00 -4.41
N LEU A 197 -0.80 13.96 -5.16
CA LEU A 197 -1.85 14.84 -4.69
C LEU A 197 -3.20 14.20 -4.99
N TYR A 198 -3.87 13.69 -3.97
CA TYR A 198 -5.27 13.27 -4.09
C TYR A 198 -6.17 14.50 -3.98
N VAL A 199 -7.03 14.71 -4.96
CA VAL A 199 -8.04 15.76 -4.90
C VAL A 199 -9.41 15.12 -4.84
N THR A 200 -10.02 15.14 -3.67
CA THR A 200 -11.39 14.64 -3.45
C THR A 200 -12.36 15.80 -3.22
N GLY A 201 -13.65 15.50 -3.21
CA GLY A 201 -14.71 16.51 -3.03
C GLY A 201 -15.33 16.93 -4.36
N SER A 202 -16.24 17.90 -4.29
CA SER A 202 -17.04 18.33 -5.45
C SER A 202 -17.34 19.82 -5.40
N GLY A 203 -17.47 20.45 -6.56
CA GLY A 203 -17.73 21.88 -6.68
C GLY A 203 -16.71 22.72 -5.91
N SER A 204 -17.17 23.64 -5.05
CA SER A 204 -16.28 24.51 -4.26
C SER A 204 -15.61 23.84 -3.06
N ASN A 205 -15.96 22.58 -2.75
CA ASN A 205 -15.50 21.88 -1.55
C ASN A 205 -14.43 20.83 -1.88
N LEU A 206 -13.35 21.26 -2.53
CA LEU A 206 -12.21 20.40 -2.82
C LEU A 206 -11.33 20.19 -1.59
N SER A 207 -10.86 18.96 -1.39
CA SER A 207 -9.94 18.56 -0.32
C SER A 207 -8.66 17.97 -0.93
N PRO A 208 -7.69 18.81 -1.32
CA PRO A 208 -6.43 18.34 -1.85
C PRO A 208 -5.45 17.93 -0.73
N VAL A 209 -4.92 16.71 -0.82
CA VAL A 209 -4.04 16.14 0.19
C VAL A 209 -2.81 15.50 -0.48
N TRP A 210 -1.63 15.94 -0.04
CA TRP A 210 -0.37 15.31 -0.44
C TRP A 210 -0.18 14.00 0.30
N VAL A 211 0.00 12.93 -0.47
CA VAL A 211 0.42 11.63 0.01
C VAL A 211 1.77 11.32 -0.60
N LYS A 212 2.72 11.04 0.28
CA LYS A 212 4.07 10.61 -0.05
C LYS A 212 4.21 9.17 0.39
N ARG A 213 5.00 8.40 -0.35
CA ARG A 213 5.51 7.14 0.24
C ARG A 213 6.42 7.55 1.39
N PRO A 214 6.30 6.93 2.58
CA PRO A 214 7.37 7.02 3.56
C PRO A 214 8.66 6.64 2.84
N VAL A 215 9.66 7.52 2.87
CA VAL A 215 10.99 7.16 2.41
C VAL A 215 11.41 6.05 3.35
N ALA A 216 11.60 4.83 2.84
CA ALA A 216 12.23 3.79 3.63
C ALA A 216 13.58 4.37 4.05
N THR A 217 13.68 4.75 5.33
CA THR A 217 14.95 5.08 5.94
C THR A 217 15.79 3.83 5.77
N ARG A 218 16.73 3.90 4.83
CA ARG A 218 17.76 2.87 4.67
C ARG A 218 18.49 2.63 5.98
#